data_AF-A0A1M2YX60-F1
#
_entry.id   AF-A0A1M2YX60-F1
#
_cell.length_a   1.000
_cell.length_b   1.000
_cell.length_c   1.000
_cell.angle_alpha   90.00
_cell.angle_beta   90.00
_cell.angle_gamma   90.00
#
_symmetry.space_group_name_H-M   'P 1'
#
loop_
_entity.id
_entity.type
_entity.pdbx_description
1 polymer ?
#
loop_
_entity_poly.entity_id
_entity_poly.type
_entity_poly.pdbx_seq_one_letter_code
_entity_poly.pdbx_strand_id
1 'polypeptide(L)'
;MKHQYVGDINDYRKYALLRALSSGGANRVGVCWMLTPDDGGADGGKLAYLGQPERHRRFDPELFDILTRAAAEPDRRRLQSIEDSGAIPGAAYYNETLPDDAAGVWQIRPQPISRLRI
;
A
#
# COMPACT_ATOMS: atom_id res chain seq x y z
N MET A 1 4.30 6.88 -4.96
CA MET A 1 2.86 6.78 -4.62
C MET A 1 2.34 8.18 -4.29
N LYS A 2 1.05 8.45 -4.46
CA LYS A 2 0.38 9.67 -3.95
C LYS A 2 -0.87 9.24 -3.18
N HIS A 3 -1.34 10.00 -2.20
CA HIS A 3 -2.45 9.55 -1.36
C HIS A 3 -3.74 9.31 -2.16
N GLN A 4 -4.00 10.15 -3.16
CA GLN A 4 -5.16 10.04 -4.06
C GLN A 4 -5.21 8.78 -4.93
N TYR A 5 -4.14 7.98 -4.99
CA TYR A 5 -4.08 6.73 -5.76
C TYR A 5 -4.07 5.46 -4.91
N VAL A 6 -4.01 5.59 -3.59
CA VAL A 6 -3.90 4.45 -2.68
C VAL A 6 -5.13 3.54 -2.78
N GLY A 7 -4.88 2.25 -3.05
CA GLY A 7 -5.92 1.22 -3.08
C GLY A 7 -6.61 1.07 -4.43
N ASP A 8 -6.05 1.67 -5.49
CA ASP A 8 -6.54 1.47 -6.86
C ASP A 8 -6.45 0.01 -7.33
N ILE A 9 -6.99 -0.27 -8.51
CA ILE A 9 -6.97 -1.63 -9.06
C ILE A 9 -5.54 -2.17 -9.30
N ASN A 10 -4.55 -1.31 -9.52
CA ASN A 10 -3.16 -1.75 -9.68
C ASN A 10 -2.57 -2.15 -8.33
N ASP A 11 -2.87 -1.40 -7.27
CA ASP A 11 -2.51 -1.74 -5.90
C ASP A 11 -3.14 -3.06 -5.47
N TYR A 12 -4.41 -3.32 -5.80
CA TYR A 12 -5.02 -4.63 -5.55
C TYR A 12 -4.21 -5.79 -6.15
N ARG A 13 -3.78 -5.64 -7.41
CA ARG A 13 -2.98 -6.66 -8.10
C ARG A 13 -1.58 -6.79 -7.49
N LYS A 14 -0.93 -5.67 -7.16
CA LYS A 14 0.40 -5.66 -6.52
C LYS A 14 0.35 -6.29 -5.14
N TYR A 15 -0.62 -5.93 -4.31
CA TYR A 15 -0.76 -6.51 -2.97
C TYR A 15 -1.11 -7.99 -3.03
N ALA A 16 -1.97 -8.44 -3.96
CA ALA A 16 -2.24 -9.86 -4.14
C ALA A 16 -0.96 -10.64 -4.48
N LEU A 17 -0.11 -10.10 -5.37
CA LEU A 17 1.19 -10.67 -5.68
C LEU A 17 2.12 -10.69 -4.45
N LEU A 18 2.23 -9.58 -3.72
CA LEU A 18 3.08 -9.48 -2.53
C LEU A 18 2.60 -10.39 -1.39
N ARG A 19 1.28 -10.56 -1.22
CA ARG A 19 0.69 -11.54 -0.29
C ARG A 19 1.10 -12.96 -0.65
N ALA A 20 0.99 -13.33 -1.93
CA ALA A 20 1.45 -14.65 -2.40
C ALA A 20 2.95 -14.86 -2.12
N LEU A 21 3.79 -13.85 -2.42
CA LEU A 21 5.24 -13.91 -2.19
C LEU A 21 5.61 -13.90 -0.69
N SER A 22 4.79 -13.30 0.16
CA SER A 22 5.02 -13.30 1.62
C SER A 22 4.95 -14.71 2.23
N SER A 23 4.32 -15.67 1.54
CA SER A 23 4.13 -17.04 2.04
C SER A 23 3.52 -17.05 3.45
N GLY A 24 2.44 -16.29 3.65
CA GLY A 24 1.78 -16.16 4.96
C GLY A 24 2.64 -15.45 6.02
N GLY A 25 3.63 -14.65 5.58
CA GLY A 25 4.56 -13.94 6.45
C GLY A 25 5.87 -14.70 6.75
N ALA A 26 6.06 -15.89 6.19
CA ALA A 26 7.34 -16.61 6.28
C ALA A 26 8.47 -15.85 5.56
N ASN A 27 8.15 -15.18 4.44
CA ASN A 27 9.07 -14.29 3.75
C ASN A 27 8.83 -12.85 4.20
N ARG A 28 9.90 -12.16 4.60
CA ARG A 28 9.85 -10.74 4.97
C ARG A 28 9.74 -9.88 3.70
N VAL A 29 8.64 -9.15 3.58
CA VAL A 29 8.40 -8.21 2.48
C VAL A 29 8.61 -6.78 2.99
N GLY A 30 9.38 -5.99 2.27
CA GLY A 30 9.45 -4.54 2.47
C GLY A 30 8.60 -3.83 1.42
N VAL A 31 7.79 -2.86 1.85
CA VAL A 31 7.02 -1.99 0.96
C VAL A 31 7.51 -0.55 1.13
N CYS A 32 8.22 -0.07 0.11
CA CYS A 32 8.63 1.32 0.02
C CYS A 32 7.62 2.07 -0.84
N TRP A 33 6.80 2.91 -0.23
CA TRP A 33 5.69 3.59 -0.94
C TRP A 33 6.16 4.64 -1.92
N MET A 34 7.38 5.17 -1.73
CA MET A 34 7.90 6.25 -2.56
C MET A 34 6.90 7.42 -2.59
N LEU A 35 6.38 7.78 -1.41
CA LEU A 35 5.24 8.68 -1.30
C LEU A 35 5.67 10.09 -1.71
N THR A 36 4.93 10.72 -2.60
CA THR A 36 5.14 12.11 -3.07
C THR A 36 3.88 12.92 -2.79
N PRO A 37 3.96 14.27 -2.68
CA PRO A 37 2.79 15.13 -2.54
C PRO A 37 1.75 14.88 -3.64
N ASP A 38 0.47 15.07 -3.35
CA ASP A 38 -0.59 14.96 -4.35
C ASP A 38 -0.38 15.99 -5.49
N ASP A 39 -0.64 15.59 -6.73
CA ASP A 39 -0.52 16.46 -7.91
C ASP A 39 -1.84 17.11 -8.34
N GLY A 40 -2.94 16.83 -7.63
CA GLY A 40 -4.27 17.36 -7.93
C GLY A 40 -4.91 16.75 -9.20
N GLY A 41 -4.34 15.69 -9.76
CA GLY A 41 -4.87 15.01 -10.93
C GLY A 41 -6.27 14.42 -10.73
N ALA A 42 -7.13 14.58 -11.73
CA ALA A 42 -8.53 14.12 -11.69
C ALA A 42 -8.72 12.63 -12.05
N ASP A 43 -7.70 11.94 -12.56
CA ASP A 43 -7.74 10.51 -12.93
C ASP A 43 -7.74 9.56 -11.71
N GLY A 44 -8.13 10.06 -10.53
CA GLY A 44 -7.87 9.52 -9.20
C GLY A 44 -8.49 8.15 -8.88
N GLY A 45 -7.71 7.34 -8.16
CA GLY A 45 -8.14 6.21 -7.32
C GLY A 45 -8.63 4.93 -8.01
N LYS A 46 -9.12 4.95 -9.26
CA LYS A 46 -9.73 3.79 -9.97
C LYS A 46 -10.47 2.79 -9.05
N LEU A 47 -11.22 3.28 -8.06
CA LEU A 47 -11.82 2.46 -6.99
C LEU A 47 -13.09 1.72 -7.44
N ALA A 48 -13.59 1.99 -8.64
CA ALA A 48 -14.83 1.41 -9.17
C ALA A 48 -14.85 -0.13 -9.22
N TYR A 49 -13.68 -0.78 -9.15
CA TYR A 49 -13.58 -2.24 -9.04
C TYR A 49 -14.09 -2.78 -7.69
N LEU A 50 -14.05 -1.98 -6.63
CA LEU A 50 -14.57 -2.36 -5.30
C LEU A 50 -16.10 -2.48 -5.29
N GLY A 51 -16.79 -1.83 -6.23
CA GLY A 51 -18.23 -2.02 -6.47
C GLY A 51 -18.56 -3.26 -7.32
N GLN A 52 -17.56 -4.04 -7.72
CA GLN A 52 -17.71 -5.23 -8.59
C GLN A 52 -17.20 -6.52 -7.89
N PRO A 53 -17.74 -6.89 -6.71
CA PRO A 53 -17.23 -8.01 -5.93
C PRO A 53 -17.27 -9.34 -6.70
N GLU A 54 -18.31 -9.59 -7.51
CA GLU A 54 -18.43 -10.80 -8.33
C GLU A 54 -17.27 -10.98 -9.32
N ARG A 55 -16.66 -9.87 -9.76
CA ARG A 55 -15.55 -9.88 -10.70
C ARG A 55 -14.20 -10.00 -10.00
N HIS A 56 -14.04 -9.31 -8.87
CA HIS A 56 -12.72 -9.07 -8.26
C HIS A 56 -12.52 -9.81 -6.94
N ARG A 57 -13.52 -9.85 -6.05
CA ARG A 57 -13.37 -10.41 -4.70
C ARG A 57 -12.93 -11.87 -4.70
N ARG A 58 -13.30 -12.64 -5.73
CA ARG A 58 -12.92 -14.06 -5.87
C ARG A 58 -11.42 -14.35 -5.94
N PHE A 59 -10.58 -13.37 -6.29
CA PHE A 59 -9.13 -13.61 -6.45
C PHE A 59 -8.38 -13.58 -5.12
N ASP A 60 -8.74 -12.63 -4.26
CA ASP A 60 -8.26 -12.54 -2.88
C ASP A 60 -9.35 -11.83 -2.08
N PRO A 61 -10.27 -12.58 -1.44
CA PRO A 61 -11.41 -12.01 -0.71
C PRO A 61 -10.99 -11.15 0.47
N GLU A 62 -9.96 -11.58 1.21
CA GLU A 62 -9.47 -10.89 2.40
C GLU A 62 -8.87 -9.53 2.02
N LEU A 63 -8.00 -9.52 1.01
CA LEU A 63 -7.42 -8.28 0.50
C LEU A 63 -8.49 -7.35 -0.07
N PHE A 64 -9.47 -7.89 -0.81
CA PHE A 64 -10.56 -7.09 -1.34
C PHE A 64 -11.36 -6.40 -0.23
N ASP A 65 -11.69 -7.13 0.84
CA ASP A 65 -12.43 -6.59 1.98
C ASP A 65 -11.60 -5.58 2.79
N ILE A 66 -10.28 -5.76 2.86
CA ILE A 66 -9.34 -4.77 3.41
C ILE A 66 -9.39 -3.48 2.60
N LEU A 67 -9.25 -3.55 1.27
CA LEU A 67 -9.25 -2.36 0.41
C LEU A 67 -10.62 -1.68 0.36
N THR A 68 -11.71 -2.43 0.47
CA THR A 68 -13.06 -1.89 0.59
C THR A 68 -13.20 -1.05 1.86
N ARG A 69 -12.70 -1.55 2.99
CA ARG A 69 -12.70 -0.78 4.26
C ARG A 69 -11.79 0.44 4.17
N ALA A 70 -10.58 0.29 3.63
CA ALA A 70 -9.66 1.41 3.47
C ALA A 70 -10.22 2.50 2.54
N ALA A 71 -10.95 2.15 1.48
CA ALA A 71 -11.55 3.11 0.56
C ALA A 71 -12.61 4.02 1.22
N ALA A 72 -13.26 3.56 2.30
CA ALA A 72 -14.21 4.35 3.08
C ALA A 72 -13.53 5.44 3.94
N GLU A 73 -12.21 5.37 4.11
CA GLU A 73 -11.43 6.37 4.83
C GLU A 73 -11.11 7.58 3.93
N PRO A 74 -10.90 8.77 4.53
CA PRO A 74 -10.33 9.92 3.82
C PRO A 74 -8.98 9.58 3.17
N ASP A 75 -8.66 10.18 2.03
CA ASP A 75 -7.45 9.85 1.22
C ASP A 75 -6.16 9.76 2.05
N ARG A 76 -5.93 10.72 2.95
CA ARG A 76 -4.74 10.75 3.83
C ARG A 76 -4.69 9.61 4.85
N ARG A 77 -5.82 8.99 5.16
CA ARG A 77 -5.94 7.88 6.11
C ARG A 77 -5.88 6.51 5.44
N ARG A 78 -6.20 6.42 4.14
CA ARG A 78 -6.21 5.14 3.41
C ARG A 78 -4.89 4.38 3.48
N LEU A 79 -3.77 5.09 3.33
CA LEU A 79 -2.43 4.49 3.38
C LEU A 79 -2.20 3.83 4.74
N GLN A 80 -2.39 4.59 5.82
CA GLN A 80 -2.25 4.07 7.18
C GLN A 80 -3.18 2.88 7.44
N SER A 81 -4.44 2.97 6.98
CA SER A 81 -5.40 1.87 7.13
C SER A 81 -4.96 0.59 6.43
N ILE A 82 -4.23 0.67 5.31
CA ILE A 82 -3.66 -0.50 4.61
C ILE A 82 -2.44 -1.07 5.35
N GLU A 83 -1.58 -0.19 5.88
CA GLU A 83 -0.41 -0.60 6.67
C GLU A 83 -0.84 -1.34 7.95
N ASP A 84 -1.89 -0.83 8.61
CA ASP A 84 -2.42 -1.38 9.86
C ASP A 84 -3.27 -2.64 9.67
N SER A 85 -3.80 -2.88 8.46
CA SER A 85 -4.74 -3.98 8.21
C SER A 85 -4.09 -5.34 8.04
N GLY A 86 -2.75 -5.42 7.97
CA GLY A 86 -2.06 -6.64 7.55
C GLY A 86 -2.31 -7.00 6.09
N ALA A 87 -2.49 -5.99 5.22
CA ALA A 87 -2.76 -6.20 3.80
C ALA A 87 -1.70 -7.08 3.14
N ILE A 88 -0.45 -7.05 3.61
CA ILE A 88 0.59 -8.02 3.26
C ILE A 88 1.12 -8.61 4.57
N PRO A 89 0.96 -9.93 4.82
CA PRO A 89 1.39 -10.55 6.06
C PRO A 89 2.88 -10.33 6.35
N GLY A 90 3.19 -9.84 7.55
CA GLY A 90 4.56 -9.63 8.01
C GLY A 90 5.35 -8.54 7.27
N ALA A 91 4.67 -7.70 6.46
CA ALA A 91 5.33 -6.63 5.73
C ALA A 91 5.82 -5.50 6.67
N ALA A 92 6.95 -4.92 6.31
CA ALA A 92 7.42 -3.65 6.86
C ALA A 92 7.16 -2.53 5.85
N TYR A 93 6.49 -1.47 6.30
CA TYR A 93 6.09 -0.36 5.46
C TYR A 93 6.97 0.87 5.70
N TYR A 94 7.34 1.56 4.62
CA TYR A 94 8.13 2.79 4.64
C TYR A 94 7.41 3.85 3.81
N ASN A 95 6.82 4.84 4.50
CA ASN A 95 5.93 5.85 3.94
C ASN A 95 6.46 7.29 4.03
N GLU A 96 7.75 7.47 4.29
CA GLU A 96 8.38 8.80 4.30
C GLU A 96 8.06 9.54 3.00
N THR A 97 7.56 10.77 3.13
CA THR A 97 7.23 11.61 1.98
C THR A 97 8.51 12.17 1.38
N LEU A 98 8.66 11.98 0.08
CA LEU A 98 9.78 12.39 -0.73
C LEU A 98 9.40 13.60 -1.58
N PRO A 99 10.36 14.49 -1.88
CA PRO A 99 10.14 15.55 -2.85
C PRO A 99 9.91 14.97 -4.24
N ASP A 100 9.00 15.59 -5.00
CA ASP A 100 8.70 15.24 -6.40
C ASP A 100 9.58 16.08 -7.35
N ASP A 101 10.90 16.00 -7.17
CA ASP A 101 11.87 16.62 -8.07
C ASP A 101 12.82 15.58 -8.67
N ALA A 102 13.27 15.83 -9.91
CA ALA A 102 14.21 14.95 -10.61
C ALA A 102 15.61 14.91 -9.95
N ALA A 103 15.85 15.77 -8.95
CA ALA A 103 17.12 15.89 -8.24
C ALA A 103 17.18 15.06 -6.95
N GLY A 104 16.11 14.32 -6.60
CA GLY A 104 15.99 13.52 -5.40
C GLY A 104 17.10 12.48 -5.24
N VAL A 105 18.23 12.90 -4.66
CA VAL A 105 19.29 12.01 -4.21
C VAL A 105 18.71 11.16 -3.08
N TRP A 106 18.58 9.87 -3.36
CA TRP A 106 18.14 8.83 -2.43
C TRP A 106 19.01 8.80 -1.17
N GLN A 107 18.63 9.55 -0.13
CA GLN A 107 19.18 9.35 1.21
C GLN A 107 18.33 8.29 1.91
N ILE A 108 18.52 7.02 1.54
CA ILE A 108 18.07 5.93 2.40
C ILE A 108 18.93 6.02 3.65
N ARG A 109 18.43 6.70 4.69
CA ARG A 109 19.08 6.66 6.01
C ARG A 109 18.84 5.26 6.57
N PRO A 110 19.88 4.42 6.74
CA PRO A 110 19.70 3.15 7.41
C PRO A 110 19.22 3.44 8.83
N GLN A 111 17.99 3.04 9.15
CA GLN A 111 17.57 3.01 10.54
C GLN A 111 18.33 1.86 11.22
N PRO A 112 19.01 2.08 12.35
CA PRO A 112 19.73 1.02 13.04
C PRO A 112 18.73 -0.06 13.45
N ILE A 113 19.03 -1.31 13.08
CA ILE A 113 18.35 -2.51 13.56
C ILE A 113 18.74 -2.74 15.03
N SER A 114 18.32 -1.83 15.91
CA SER A 114 18.57 -1.91 17.35
C SER A 114 17.28 -1.64 18.11
N ARG A 115 16.24 -2.44 17.82
CA ARG A 115 15.08 -2.67 18.69
C ARG A 115 14.32 -3.93 18.25
N LEU A 116 15.04 -5.02 18.04
CA LEU A 116 14.48 -6.36 18.16
C LEU A 116 14.99 -6.92 19.49
N ARG A 117 14.17 -6.83 20.55
CA ARG A 117 14.33 -7.76 21.66
C ARG A 117 13.57 -9.02 21.25
N ILE A 118 14.34 -10.10 21.12
CA ILE A 118 13.86 -11.48 21.13
C ILE A 118 13.13 -11.71 22.46
#